data_AF-A0A817C8E7-F1
#
_entry.id   AF-A0A817C8E7-F1
#
_cell.length_a   1.000
_cell.length_b   1.000
_cell.length_c   1.000
_cell.angle_alpha   90.00
_cell.angle_beta   90.00
_cell.angle_gamma   90.00
#
_symmetry.space_group_name_H-M   'P 1'
#
loop_
_entity.id
_entity.type
_entity.pdbx_description
1 polymer ?
#
loop_
_entity_poly.entity_id
_entity_poly.type
_entity_poly.pdbx_seq_one_letter_code
_entity_poly.pdbx_strand_id
1 'polypeptide(L)'
;MLASFNFYCGTYEPTSLPDKISSKVKNASDRISQLFRHWFDKEGLPWDNSSPILSDYVPFLFADVPCGGIFSGAGSIKTLEQRNRYDIMLGHGYGGI
;
A
#
# COMPACT_ATOMS: atom_id res chain seq x y z
N MET A 1 -4.98 -0.44 -7.83
CA MET A 1 -6.33 -1.04 -8.01
C MET A 1 -7.22 -0.50 -6.91
N LEU A 2 -8.40 0.01 -7.29
CA LEU A 2 -9.42 0.48 -6.34
C LEU A 2 -10.50 -0.61 -6.22
N ALA A 3 -10.62 -1.22 -5.05
CA ALA A 3 -11.65 -2.18 -4.70
C ALA A 3 -12.62 -1.64 -3.63
N SER A 4 -13.74 -2.35 -3.44
CA SER A 4 -14.82 -2.05 -2.49
C SER A 4 -15.12 -3.25 -1.55
N PHE A 5 -15.85 -2.93 -0.48
CA PHE A 5 -16.28 -3.64 0.74
C PHE A 5 -15.27 -3.84 1.88
N ASN A 6 -13.98 -4.03 1.62
CA ASN A 6 -12.95 -4.08 2.67
C ASN A 6 -12.05 -2.84 2.63
N PHE A 7 -12.58 -1.64 2.95
CA PHE A 7 -11.86 -0.36 2.87
C PHE A 7 -10.41 -0.49 3.39
N TYR A 8 -9.42 -0.52 2.51
CA TYR A 8 -8.01 -0.76 2.85
C TYR A 8 -7.18 0.34 2.20
N CYS A 9 -6.13 0.81 2.88
CA CYS A 9 -5.24 1.84 2.35
C CYS A 9 -3.82 1.28 2.32
N GLY A 10 -3.55 0.46 1.31
CA GLY A 10 -2.26 -0.17 1.07
C GLY A 10 -1.28 0.79 0.41
N THR A 11 -0.11 0.95 1.01
CA THR A 11 1.06 1.54 0.38
C THR A 11 1.98 0.44 -0.11
N TYR A 12 2.63 0.69 -1.24
CA TYR A 12 3.61 -0.20 -1.83
C TYR A 12 4.78 -0.47 -0.87
N GLU A 13 5.18 -1.74 -0.69
CA GLU A 13 6.31 -2.15 0.17
C GLU A 13 7.53 -2.60 -0.66
N PRO A 14 8.51 -1.72 -0.94
CA PRO A 14 9.62 -2.02 -1.83
C PRO A 14 10.60 -3.05 -1.28
N THR A 15 10.65 -3.27 0.05
CA THR A 15 11.55 -4.27 0.65
C THR A 15 11.19 -5.70 0.24
N SER A 16 9.95 -5.93 -0.19
CA SER A 16 9.46 -7.22 -0.67
C SER A 16 9.71 -7.47 -2.18
N LEU A 17 10.43 -6.57 -2.85
CA LEU A 17 10.78 -6.72 -4.26
C LEU A 17 11.82 -7.84 -4.50
N PRO A 18 11.70 -8.60 -5.61
CA PRO A 18 12.69 -9.61 -5.98
C PRO A 18 14.12 -9.07 -6.05
N ASP A 19 15.11 -9.91 -5.78
CA ASP A 19 16.54 -9.53 -5.79
C ASP A 19 17.05 -9.08 -7.15
N LYS A 20 16.38 -9.51 -8.24
CA LYS A 20 16.67 -9.05 -9.60
C LYS A 20 16.39 -7.55 -9.84
N ILE A 21 15.66 -6.88 -8.94
CA ILE A 21 15.46 -5.43 -9.01
C ILE A 21 16.63 -4.72 -8.33
N SER A 22 17.22 -3.74 -9.00
CA SER A 22 18.39 -3.03 -8.49
C SER A 22 18.09 -2.30 -7.17
N SER A 23 19.08 -2.25 -6.27
CA SER A 23 18.95 -1.55 -4.98
C SER A 23 18.63 -0.06 -5.16
N LYS A 24 19.11 0.55 -6.24
CA LYS A 24 18.80 1.92 -6.63
C LYS A 24 17.29 2.10 -6.87
N VAL A 25 16.68 1.21 -7.65
CA VAL A 25 15.24 1.24 -7.91
C VAL A 25 14.46 0.96 -6.64
N LYS A 26 14.86 -0.02 -5.83
CA LYS A 26 14.22 -0.30 -4.53
C LYS A 26 14.18 0.94 -3.64
N ASN A 27 15.31 1.63 -3.47
CA ASN A 27 15.42 2.84 -2.64
C ASN A 27 14.61 4.02 -3.21
N ALA A 28 14.59 4.18 -4.54
CA ALA A 28 13.82 5.24 -5.17
C ALA A 28 12.31 4.98 -5.07
N SER A 29 11.87 3.74 -5.26
CA SER A 29 10.49 3.30 -5.04
C SER A 29 10.07 3.50 -3.58
N ASP A 30 10.95 3.26 -2.60
CA ASP A 30 10.65 3.51 -1.19
C ASP A 30 10.37 4.97 -0.88
N ARG A 31 11.10 5.91 -1.52
CA ARG A 31 10.81 7.34 -1.38
C ARG A 31 9.40 7.69 -1.88
N ILE A 32 8.92 7.03 -2.93
CA ILE A 32 7.54 7.21 -3.42
C ILE A 32 6.54 6.67 -2.38
N SER A 33 6.80 5.49 -1.80
CA SER A 33 5.97 4.95 -0.73
C SER A 33 5.94 5.84 0.51
N GLN A 34 7.08 6.38 0.92
CA GLN A 34 7.19 7.32 2.05
C GLN A 34 6.36 8.60 1.81
N LEU A 35 6.30 9.10 0.56
CA LEU A 35 5.45 10.24 0.22
C LEU A 35 3.97 9.94 0.49
N PHE A 36 3.47 8.76 0.11
CA PHE A 36 2.09 8.36 0.38
C PHE A 36 1.83 8.16 1.88
N ARG A 37 2.72 7.46 2.58
CA ARG A 37 2.63 7.26 4.04
C ARG A 37 2.56 8.59 4.77
N HIS A 38 3.48 9.51 4.43
CA HIS A 38 3.49 10.86 5.00
C HIS A 38 2.18 11.61 4.75
N TRP A 39 1.58 11.47 3.57
CA TRP A 39 0.28 12.07 3.27
C TRP A 39 -0.84 11.47 4.14
N PHE A 40 -0.94 10.14 4.24
CA PHE A 40 -1.93 9.50 5.10
C PHE A 40 -1.77 9.91 6.57
N ASP A 41 -0.53 9.93 7.07
CA ASP A 41 -0.24 10.37 8.45
C ASP A 41 -0.66 11.83 8.67
N LYS A 42 -0.38 12.71 7.71
CA LYS A 42 -0.77 14.12 7.77
C LYS A 42 -2.29 14.31 7.80
N GLU A 43 -3.03 13.51 7.05
CA GLU A 43 -4.50 13.55 7.01
C GLU A 43 -5.15 12.76 8.16
N GLY A 44 -4.36 12.12 9.02
CA GLY A 44 -4.88 11.28 10.12
C GLY A 44 -5.58 10.00 9.65
N LEU A 45 -5.25 9.52 8.45
CA LEU A 45 -5.89 8.37 7.84
C LEU A 45 -5.09 7.08 8.11
N PRO A 46 -5.76 5.95 8.35
CA PRO A 46 -5.10 4.67 8.50
C PRO A 46 -4.50 4.22 7.16
N TRP A 47 -3.34 3.58 7.21
CA TRP A 47 -2.73 2.86 6.08
C TRP A 47 -2.09 1.55 6.54
N ASP A 48 -1.75 0.69 5.59
CA ASP A 48 -1.02 -0.56 5.78
C ASP A 48 0.04 -0.74 4.69
N ASN A 49 1.06 -1.55 4.96
CA ASN A 49 1.91 -2.06 3.89
C ASN A 49 1.17 -3.12 3.11
N SER A 50 1.16 -2.97 1.79
CA SER A 50 0.66 -3.98 0.87
C SER A 50 1.82 -4.65 0.16
N SER A 51 1.76 -5.98 0.10
CA SER A 51 2.68 -6.74 -0.74
C SER A 51 2.49 -6.35 -2.21
N PRO A 52 3.57 -6.33 -3.00
CA PRO A 52 3.52 -6.07 -4.42
C PRO A 52 2.62 -7.10 -5.07
N ILE A 53 1.56 -6.60 -5.70
CA ILE A 53 0.62 -7.39 -6.47
C ILE A 53 1.10 -7.32 -7.92
N LEU A 54 1.01 -8.41 -8.66
CA LEU A 54 1.22 -8.38 -10.11
C LEU A 54 0.25 -7.36 -10.72
N SER A 55 0.79 -6.22 -11.13
CA SER A 55 0.08 -5.08 -11.70
C SER A 55 0.98 -4.42 -12.75
N ASP A 56 0.48 -3.38 -13.40
CA ASP A 56 1.09 -2.79 -14.60
C ASP A 56 2.45 -2.16 -14.34
N TYR A 57 2.81 -1.90 -13.09
CA TYR A 57 4.11 -1.32 -12.71
C TYR A 57 5.27 -2.33 -12.80
N VAL A 58 5.00 -3.62 -12.93
CA VAL A 58 6.03 -4.68 -12.88
C VAL A 58 7.05 -4.56 -14.04
N PRO A 59 6.65 -4.39 -15.31
CA PRO A 59 7.61 -4.17 -16.41
C PRO A 59 8.49 -2.93 -16.21
N PHE A 60 7.96 -1.85 -15.62
CA PHE A 60 8.72 -0.63 -15.35
C PHE A 60 9.85 -0.86 -14.35
N LEU A 61 9.60 -1.65 -13.31
CA LEU A 61 10.64 -2.06 -12.36
C LEU A 61 11.78 -2.85 -13.04
N PHE A 62 11.45 -3.69 -14.02
CA PHE A 62 12.46 -4.41 -14.82
C PHE A 62 13.22 -3.52 -15.81
N ALA A 63 12.64 -2.38 -16.16
CA ALA A 63 13.28 -1.36 -16.98
C ALA A 63 14.04 -0.31 -16.15
N ASP A 64 14.36 -0.61 -14.89
CA ASP A 64 15.01 0.29 -13.92
C ASP A 64 14.25 1.62 -13.67
N VAL A 65 12.93 1.62 -13.83
CA VAL A 65 12.07 2.76 -13.51
C VAL A 65 11.51 2.59 -12.09
N PRO A 66 11.75 3.55 -11.18
CA PRO A 66 11.14 3.54 -9.84
C PRO A 66 9.62 3.62 -9.92
N CYS A 67 8.95 2.81 -9.12
CA CYS A 67 7.49 2.71 -9.09
C CYS A 67 6.98 2.76 -7.66
N GLY A 68 5.79 3.31 -7.48
CA GLY A 68 5.01 3.19 -6.25
C GLY A 68 3.54 3.03 -6.58
N GLY A 69 2.69 3.01 -5.57
CA GLY A 69 1.26 2.91 -5.80
C GLY A 69 0.44 2.80 -4.52
N ILE A 70 -0.87 2.93 -4.73
CA ILE A 70 -1.90 2.76 -3.71
C ILE A 70 -2.79 1.59 -4.11
N PHE A 71 -3.20 0.82 -3.10
CA PHE A 71 -4.03 -0.36 -3.26
C PHE A 71 -5.12 -0.39 -2.20
N SER A 72 -6.37 -0.66 -2.57
CA SER A 72 -7.48 -0.69 -1.60
C SER A 72 -8.10 -2.08 -1.34
N GLY A 73 -7.31 -3.13 -1.55
CA GLY A 73 -7.75 -4.50 -1.32
C GLY A 73 -8.16 -5.22 -2.60
N ALA A 74 -8.26 -6.54 -2.53
CA ALA A 74 -8.73 -7.41 -3.61
C ALA A 74 -9.35 -8.66 -2.97
N GLY A 75 -8.70 -9.82 -3.10
CA GLY A 75 -9.21 -11.09 -2.55
C GLY A 75 -8.89 -11.36 -1.07
N SER A 76 -8.03 -10.56 -0.44
CA SER A 76 -7.68 -10.76 0.98
C SER A 76 -8.80 -10.26 1.91
N ILE A 77 -9.01 -10.99 3.00
CA ILE A 77 -9.98 -10.63 4.05
C ILE A 77 -9.29 -9.69 5.05
N LYS A 78 -9.96 -8.60 5.40
CA LYS A 78 -9.49 -7.68 6.43
C LYS A 78 -9.46 -8.38 7.80
N THR A 79 -8.36 -8.24 8.53
CA THR A 79 -8.26 -8.79 9.89
C THR A 79 -9.07 -7.97 10.90
N LEU A 80 -9.45 -8.58 12.03
CA LEU A 80 -10.15 -7.87 13.11
C LEU A 80 -9.31 -6.70 13.65
N GLU A 81 -8.00 -6.86 13.74
CA GLU A 81 -7.06 -5.82 14.16
C GLU A 81 -7.08 -4.63 13.20
N GLN A 82 -7.03 -4.88 11.90
CA GLN A 82 -7.16 -3.84 10.88
C GLN A 82 -8.53 -3.17 10.94
N ARG A 83 -9.61 -3.93 11.07
CA ARG A 83 -10.97 -3.40 11.18
C ARG A 83 -11.10 -2.46 12.38
N ASN A 84 -10.62 -2.88 13.55
CA ASN A 84 -10.69 -2.07 14.78
C ASN A 84 -9.83 -0.81 14.69
N ARG A 85 -8.61 -0.89 14.13
CA ARG A 85 -7.76 0.29 13.93
C ARG A 85 -8.41 1.31 13.00
N TYR A 86 -9.00 0.84 11.91
CA TYR A 86 -9.69 1.71 10.95
C TYR A 86 -10.97 2.30 11.56
N ASP A 87 -11.72 1.55 12.35
CA ASP A 87 -12.91 2.05 13.07
C ASP A 87 -12.56 3.18 14.04
N ILE A 88 -11.44 3.07 14.75
CA ILE A 88 -10.96 4.12 15.65
C ILE A 88 -10.52 5.37 14.88
N MET A 89 -9.74 5.21 13.81
CA MET A 89 -9.14 6.34 13.08
C MET A 89 -10.14 7.08 12.17
N LEU A 90 -11.08 6.36 11.57
CA LEU A 90 -12.09 6.93 10.65
C LEU A 90 -13.39 7.33 11.34
N GLY A 91 -13.59 6.88 12.58
CA GLY A 91 -14.83 7.01 13.34
C GLY A 91 -15.63 5.71 13.36
N HIS A 92 -16.36 5.52 14.46
CA HIS A 92 -17.14 4.30 14.69
C HIS A 92 -18.14 4.04 13.57
N GLY A 93 -18.11 2.81 13.04
CA GLY A 93 -18.91 2.36 11.91
C GLY A 93 -18.20 2.46 10.55
N TYR A 94 -17.01 3.06 10.48
CA TYR A 94 -16.23 3.23 9.25
C TYR A 94 -15.05 2.26 9.10
N GLY A 95 -14.89 1.31 10.02
CA GLY A 95 -13.82 0.31 9.97
C GLY A 95 -13.83 -0.66 8.79
N GLY A 96 -14.90 -0.69 7.98
CA GLY A 96 -15.18 -1.80 7.05
C GLY A 96 -15.79 -3.01 7.76
N ILE A 97 -16.00 -4.10 7.02
CA ILE A 97 -16.70 -5.32 7.51
C ILE A 97 -16.16 -5.78 8.86
#